data_AF-A0A2G6EIY1-F1
#
_entry.id   AF-A0A2G6EIY1-F1
#
_cell.length_a   1.000
_cell.length_b   1.000
_cell.length_c   1.000
_cell.angle_alpha   90.00
_cell.angle_beta   90.00
_cell.angle_gamma   90.00
#
_symmetry.space_group_name_H-M   'P 1'
#
loop_
_entity.id
_entity.type
_entity.pdbx_description
1 polymer ?
#
loop_
_entity_poly.entity_id
_entity_poly.type
_entity_poly.pdbx_seq_one_letter_code
_entity_poly.pdbx_strand_id
1 'polypeptide(L)'
;MALQQILVSLSNSDALADEAQRLARQKFLEWLVSLPQSADVRQSAAVADDRARKAVNDTDSPAAILAFCELLRQVEQTPVCSVEQGRRRRRPEERVLN
;
A
#
# COMPACT_ATOMS: atom_id res chain seq x y z
N MET A 1 -8.88 -3.63 0.41
CA MET A 1 -9.42 -2.28 0.22
C MET A 1 -8.32 -1.21 0.21
N ALA A 2 -7.42 -1.12 1.20
CA ALA A 2 -6.33 -0.13 1.23
C ALA A 2 -5.35 -0.22 0.05
N LEU A 3 -4.90 -1.43 -0.32
CA LEU A 3 -3.97 -1.64 -1.44
C LEU A 3 -4.52 -1.15 -2.79
N GLN A 4 -5.78 -1.42 -3.07
CA GLN A 4 -6.44 -0.98 -4.31
C GLN A 4 -6.55 0.55 -4.36
N GLN A 5 -6.83 1.20 -3.22
CA GLN A 5 -6.83 2.67 -3.14
C GLN A 5 -5.42 3.24 -3.35
N ILE A 6 -4.39 2.63 -2.76
CA ILE A 6 -2.99 3.01 -2.98
C ILE A 6 -2.61 2.90 -4.46
N LEU A 7 -2.99 1.81 -5.13
CA LEU A 7 -2.73 1.61 -6.56
C LEU A 7 -3.43 2.66 -7.43
N VAL A 8 -4.69 3.01 -7.11
CA VAL A 8 -5.46 4.04 -7.81
C VAL A 8 -4.87 5.44 -7.57
N SER A 9 -4.54 5.78 -6.33
CA SER A 9 -3.94 7.07 -5.97
C SER A 9 -2.57 7.28 -6.58
N LEU A 10 -1.75 6.22 -6.65
CA LEU A 10 -0.50 6.27 -7.38
C LEU A 10 -0.81 6.48 -8.86
N SER A 11 -1.57 5.58 -9.50
CA SER A 11 -1.85 5.63 -10.95
C SER A 11 -2.37 7.00 -11.45
N ASN A 12 -3.15 7.71 -10.64
CA ASN A 12 -3.74 9.01 -10.98
C ASN A 12 -2.87 10.24 -10.61
N SER A 13 -1.70 10.07 -10.01
CA SER A 13 -0.84 11.20 -9.66
C SER A 13 0.02 11.61 -10.86
N ASP A 14 -0.48 12.57 -11.65
CA ASP A 14 0.23 13.24 -12.77
C ASP A 14 1.29 14.26 -12.29
N ALA A 15 1.38 14.49 -10.97
CA ALA A 15 2.31 15.43 -10.36
C ALA A 15 3.57 14.74 -9.84
N LEU A 16 4.39 14.17 -10.74
CA LEU A 16 5.72 13.63 -10.40
C LEU A 16 6.80 14.48 -11.06
N ALA A 17 7.08 15.63 -10.45
CA ALA A 17 8.04 16.59 -10.99
C ALA A 17 9.50 16.12 -10.88
N ASP A 18 9.79 15.15 -10.01
CA ASP A 18 11.14 14.72 -9.70
C ASP A 18 11.43 13.27 -10.16
N GLU A 19 12.59 13.06 -10.79
CA GLU A 19 13.02 11.74 -11.27
C GLU A 19 13.16 10.72 -10.14
N ALA A 20 13.60 11.16 -8.96
CA ALA A 20 13.74 10.31 -7.80
C ALA A 20 12.38 9.83 -7.28
N GLN A 21 11.35 10.68 -7.35
CA GLN A 21 9.97 10.29 -7.02
C GLN A 21 9.39 9.28 -8.03
N ARG A 22 9.68 9.45 -9.33
CA ARG A 22 9.27 8.46 -10.35
C ARG A 22 9.92 7.10 -10.09
N LEU A 23 11.23 7.10 -9.82
CA LEU A 23 11.98 5.88 -9.53
C LEU A 23 11.49 5.22 -8.23
N ALA A 24 11.27 6.00 -7.18
CA ALA A 24 10.72 5.52 -5.90
C ALA A 24 9.35 4.85 -6.08
N ARG A 25 8.46 5.47 -6.85
CA ARG A 25 7.13 4.94 -7.14
C ARG A 25 7.21 3.65 -7.96
N GLN A 26 8.08 3.58 -8.96
CA GLN A 26 8.30 2.36 -9.73
C GLN A 26 8.76 1.23 -8.82
N LYS A 27 9.79 1.47 -7.99
CA LYS A 27 10.32 0.47 -7.05
C LYS A 27 9.29 0.03 -6.02
N PHE A 28 8.43 0.94 -5.58
CA PHE A 28 7.31 0.62 -4.70
C PHE A 28 6.28 -0.31 -5.34
N LEU A 29 5.90 -0.05 -6.60
CA LEU A 29 4.99 -0.93 -7.33
C LEU A 29 5.60 -2.31 -7.60
N GLU A 30 6.88 -2.35 -8.00
CA GLU A 30 7.62 -3.62 -8.17
C GLU A 30 7.64 -4.42 -6.86
N TRP A 31 7.94 -3.76 -5.74
CA TRP A 31 7.93 -4.39 -4.42
C TRP A 31 6.54 -4.92 -4.04
N LEU A 32 5.48 -4.13 -4.23
CA LEU A 32 4.11 -4.55 -3.92
C LEU A 32 3.69 -5.80 -4.72
N VAL A 33 4.04 -5.87 -6.00
CA VAL A 33 3.71 -7.03 -6.85
C VAL A 33 4.56 -8.26 -6.47
N SER A 34 5.74 -8.06 -5.90
CA SER A 34 6.59 -9.16 -5.40
C SER A 34 6.09 -9.78 -4.09
N LEU A 35 5.20 -9.11 -3.36
CA LEU A 35 4.67 -9.64 -2.10
C LEU A 35 3.73 -10.83 -2.36
N PRO A 36 3.83 -11.90 -1.56
CA PRO A 36 2.85 -12.99 -1.63
C PRO A 36 1.47 -12.49 -1.20
N GLN A 37 0.41 -13.06 -1.78
CA GLN A 37 -0.98 -12.63 -1.52
C GLN A 37 -1.41 -12.75 -0.06
N SER A 38 -0.74 -13.60 0.71
CA SER A 38 -0.94 -13.81 2.15
C SER A 38 -0.07 -12.93 3.04
N ALA A 39 0.81 -12.09 2.46
CA ALA A 39 1.69 -11.22 3.23
C ALA A 39 0.90 -10.17 4.01
N ASP A 40 1.28 -9.96 5.26
CA ASP A 40 0.90 -8.74 5.97
C ASP A 40 1.65 -7.57 5.33
N VAL A 41 0.94 -6.79 4.53
CA VAL A 41 1.48 -5.66 3.78
C VAL A 41 2.07 -4.60 4.72
N ARG A 42 1.53 -4.43 5.93
CA ARG A 42 2.05 -3.45 6.90
C ARG A 42 3.35 -3.92 7.52
N GLN A 43 3.40 -5.17 7.97
CA GLN A 43 4.65 -5.75 8.49
C GLN A 43 5.73 -5.76 7.40
N SER A 44 5.35 -6.09 6.16
CA SER A 44 6.25 -6.08 5.02
C SER A 44 6.75 -4.68 4.70
N ALA A 45 5.90 -3.66 4.80
CA ALA A 45 6.28 -2.26 4.59
C ALA A 45 7.29 -1.79 5.64
N ALA A 46 7.10 -2.15 6.92
CA ALA A 46 8.03 -1.78 7.99
C ALA A 46 9.41 -2.42 7.80
N VAL A 47 9.45 -3.71 7.40
CA VAL A 47 10.72 -4.40 7.07
C VAL A 47 11.39 -3.80 5.84
N ALA A 48 10.61 -3.41 4.82
CA ALA A 48 11.12 -2.76 3.63
C ALA A 48 11.67 -1.35 3.92
N ASP A 49 11.04 -0.56 4.79
CA ASP A 49 11.50 0.77 5.19
C ASP A 49 12.84 0.69 5.92
N ASP A 50 12.99 -0.22 6.88
CA ASP A 50 14.25 -0.43 7.60
C ASP A 50 15.40 -0.84 6.65
N ARG A 51 15.13 -1.73 5.69
CA ARG A 51 16.12 -2.14 4.68
C ARG A 51 16.47 -1.02 3.71
N ALA A 52 15.47 -0.28 3.23
CA ALA A 52 15.67 0.84 2.32
C ALA A 52 16.50 1.94 2.98
N ARG A 53 16.19 2.31 4.24
CA ARG A 53 16.96 3.31 5.00
C ARG A 53 18.43 2.94 5.18
N LYS A 54 18.73 1.65 5.38
CA LYS A 54 20.12 1.17 5.48
C LYS A 54 20.88 1.30 4.16
N ALA A 55 20.17 1.19 3.03
CA ALA A 55 20.75 1.35 1.69
C ALA A 55 20.94 2.81 1.25
N VAL A 56 20.40 3.80 1.98
CA VAL A 56 20.52 5.24 1.65
C VAL A 56 21.97 5.68 1.55
N ASN A 57 22.85 5.13 2.38
CA ASN A 57 24.26 5.54 2.44
C ASN A 57 25.13 4.91 1.34
N ASP A 58 24.62 3.92 0.60
CA ASP A 58 25.36 3.11 -0.39
C ASP A 58 24.83 3.29 -1.82
N THR A 59 24.12 4.39 -2.12
CA THR A 59 23.46 4.59 -3.42
C THR A 59 23.60 6.03 -3.92
N ASP A 60 23.88 6.18 -5.20
CA ASP A 60 23.98 7.46 -5.93
C ASP A 60 22.68 8.29 -5.94
N SER A 61 21.56 7.73 -5.47
CA SER A 61 20.22 8.35 -5.50
C SER A 61 19.50 8.28 -4.16
N PRO A 62 20.01 8.94 -3.10
CA PRO A 62 19.41 8.93 -1.77
C PRO A 62 17.99 9.52 -1.75
N ALA A 63 17.70 10.50 -2.61
CA ALA A 63 16.37 11.11 -2.73
C ALA A 63 15.28 10.09 -3.14
N ALA A 64 15.60 9.14 -4.01
CA ALA A 64 14.66 8.12 -4.46
C ALA A 64 14.34 7.13 -3.34
N ILE A 65 15.35 6.80 -2.54
CA ILE A 65 15.20 5.90 -1.39
C ILE A 65 14.36 6.58 -0.30
N LEU A 66 14.59 7.87 -0.03
CA LEU A 66 13.78 8.62 0.95
C LEU A 66 12.32 8.70 0.51
N ALA A 67 12.05 9.04 -0.75
CA ALA A 67 10.68 9.05 -1.29
C ALA A 67 10.04 7.65 -1.26
N PHE A 68 10.80 6.59 -1.49
CA PHE A 68 10.32 5.21 -1.37
C PHE A 68 9.92 4.86 0.07
N CYS A 69 10.75 5.25 1.05
CA CYS A 69 10.45 5.09 2.48
C CYS A 69 9.17 5.84 2.88
N GLU A 70 8.92 7.03 2.34
CA GLU A 70 7.68 7.77 2.59
C GLU A 70 6.44 7.02 2.08
N LEU A 71 6.52 6.44 0.88
CA LEU A 71 5.44 5.62 0.34
C LEU A 71 5.15 4.39 1.22
N LEU A 72 6.20 3.71 1.72
CA LEU A 72 6.04 2.58 2.65
C LEU A 72 5.36 2.99 3.95
N ARG A 73 5.74 4.15 4.51
CA ARG A 73 5.11 4.70 5.72
C ARG A 73 3.64 5.07 5.52
N GLN A 74 3.27 5.58 4.34
CA GLN A 74 1.86 5.85 4.04
C GLN A 74 1.03 4.55 4.09
N VAL A 75 1.58 3.41 3.65
CA VAL A 75 0.90 2.11 3.77
C VAL A 75 0.73 1.68 5.21
N GLU A 76 1.76 1.86 6.04
CA GLU A 76 1.70 1.55 7.48
C GLU A 76 0.63 2.40 8.19
N GLN A 77 0.58 3.69 7.86
CA GLN A 77 -0.31 4.66 8.47
C GLN A 77 -1.72 4.68 7.89
N THR A 78 -1.94 4.11 6.69
CA THR A 78 -3.29 4.03 6.11
C THR A 78 -4.15 3.18 7.03
N PRO A 79 -5.13 3.76 7.76
CA PRO A 79 -5.99 2.96 8.62
C PRO A 79 -6.72 1.97 7.72
N VAL A 80 -6.64 0.68 8.07
CA VAL A 80 -7.62 -0.28 7.55
C VAL A 80 -8.93 0.22 8.13
N CYS A 81 -9.67 1.04 7.39
CA CYS A 81 -11.05 1.29 7.74
C CYS A 81 -11.68 -0.10 7.80
N SER A 82 -11.92 -0.55 9.03
CA SER A 82 -12.63 -1.76 9.36
C SER A 82 -13.90 -1.75 8.53
N VAL A 83 -13.95 -2.58 7.50
CA VAL A 83 -15.21 -2.95 6.88
C VAL A 83 -15.88 -3.97 7.81
N GLU A 84 -16.13 -3.55 9.04
CA GLU A 84 -17.13 -4.12 9.95
C GLU A 84 -18.46 -3.38 9.71
N GLN A 85 -18.88 -3.31 8.44
CA GLN A 85 -20.25 -2.97 8.08
C GLN A 85 -20.74 -4.01 7.08
N GLY A 86 -21.34 -5.09 7.61
CA GLY A 86 -22.04 -6.03 6.75
C GLY A 86 -22.39 -7.40 7.32
N ARG A 87 -22.01 -7.77 8.55
CA ARG A 87 -22.60 -8.95 9.21
C ARG A 87 -23.46 -8.54 10.38
N ARG A 88 -24.77 -8.37 10.12
CA ARG A 88 -25.90 -8.89 10.92
C ARG A 88 -27.19 -8.10 10.65
N ARG A 89 -27.99 -8.55 9.69
CA ARG A 89 -29.44 -8.71 9.90
C ARG A 89 -29.92 -9.97 9.20
N ARG A 90 -29.97 -11.05 10.01
CA ARG A 90 -30.99 -12.10 10.06
C ARG A 90 -31.61 -12.58 8.72
N ARG A 91 -31.31 -13.83 8.34
CA ARG A 91 -32.40 -14.74 7.93
C ARG A 91 -33.27 -14.98 9.19
N PRO A 92 -34.61 -15.02 9.08
CA PRO A 92 -35.25 -16.26 8.66
C PRO A 92 -36.52 -16.08 7.80
N GLU A 93 -36.93 -17.20 7.20
CA GLU A 93 -38.32 -17.59 6.90
C GLU A 93 -39.09 -16.91 5.74
N GLU A 94 -39.19 -17.67 4.65
CA GLU A 94 -40.45 -18.26 4.19
C GLU A 94 -41.73 -17.47 4.51
N ARG A 95 -42.32 -16.88 3.47
CA ARG A 95 -43.76 -16.64 3.43
C ARG A 95 -44.29 -16.95 2.04
N VAL A 96 -44.86 -18.15 1.94
CA VAL A 96 -45.90 -18.53 1.00
C VAL A 96 -46.95 -17.42 0.94
N LEU A 97 -47.31 -16.99 -0.27
CA LEU A 97 -48.57 -16.29 -0.52
C LEU A 97 -49.30 -17.07 -1.61
N ASN A 98 -50.42 -17.65 -1.18
CA ASN A 98 -51.54 -18.10 -2.00
C ASN A 98 -51.99 -17.01 -2.97
#